data_AF-A0AAJ7N4E6-F1
#
_entry.id   AF-A0AAJ7N4E6-F1
#
_cell.length_a   1.000
_cell.length_b   1.000
_cell.length_c   1.000
_cell.angle_alpha   90.00
_cell.angle_beta   90.00
_cell.angle_gamma   90.00
#
_symmetry.space_group_name_H-M   'P 1'
#
loop_
_entity.id
_entity.type
_entity.pdbx_description
1 polymer ?
#
loop_
_entity_poly.entity_id
_entity_poly.type
_entity_poly.pdbx_seq_one_letter_code
_entity_poly.pdbx_strand_id
1 'polypeptide(L)'
;MRRSPAKSPNKFKNFKLDHSSKCRLARFLVNDLKNYGPANLIHIGAISSFIGRPIRIWHLNHRVCTLNESSPKNPVIDIEYHECKPNSVGHWTLLGNRDPAKYNVDVELNSCLFAVVAAQIGEKPTNLRTNVITFLKNDPKNLVTQIDKFLIANNGALMNGGARYIGTTPSHAGTILDNSQNVLCHGCRAYGHPRGHASHRNATGDYDSVENYSRLTRSMKSGFLSRSDQNRVAHLSLRHEKARLAMQELNNGSTSEVVALTRRELNNNNNSLPKMREYYDGEPIDGEQDIMQVKLIMRHHNSKYRDADADVFVHTFYPMS
;
A
#
# COMPACT_ATOMS: atom_id res chain seq x y z
N MET A 1 48.38 6.24 -13.60
CA MET A 1 47.41 7.32 -13.33
C MET A 1 46.01 6.84 -13.70
N ARG A 2 45.21 6.41 -12.70
CA ARG A 2 43.81 6.00 -12.90
C ARG A 2 42.92 7.24 -12.77
N ARG A 3 42.19 7.58 -13.83
CA ARG A 3 41.16 8.62 -13.81
C ARG A 3 39.93 8.07 -13.09
N SER A 4 39.52 8.74 -12.02
CA SER A 4 38.28 8.48 -11.29
C SER A 4 37.06 8.72 -12.19
N PRO A 5 35.99 7.89 -12.12
CA PRO A 5 34.77 8.17 -12.86
C PRO A 5 34.05 9.36 -12.24
N ALA A 6 33.65 10.30 -13.09
CA ALA A 6 32.86 11.46 -12.73
C ALA A 6 31.55 11.02 -12.04
N LYS A 7 31.26 11.62 -10.89
CA LYS A 7 29.98 11.48 -10.18
C LYS A 7 28.85 11.91 -11.12
N SER A 8 27.97 10.95 -11.46
CA SER A 8 26.67 11.22 -12.09
C SER A 8 25.89 12.23 -11.22
N PRO A 9 25.34 13.31 -11.79
CA PRO A 9 24.57 14.27 -11.02
C PRO A 9 23.29 13.60 -10.51
N ASN A 10 23.04 13.74 -9.21
CA ASN A 10 21.79 13.36 -8.53
C ASN A 10 20.58 13.93 -9.28
N LYS A 11 19.90 13.08 -10.07
CA LYS A 11 18.65 13.43 -10.79
C LYS A 11 17.40 13.42 -9.91
N PHE A 12 17.54 13.18 -8.60
CA PHE A 12 16.43 13.20 -7.66
C PHE A 12 16.41 14.53 -6.90
N LYS A 13 15.93 15.59 -7.56
CA LYS A 13 15.54 16.84 -6.88
C LYS A 13 14.12 17.22 -7.27
N ASN A 14 13.26 17.29 -6.25
CA ASN A 14 12.02 18.09 -6.19
C ASN A 14 10.88 17.73 -7.15
N PHE A 15 10.20 16.61 -6.92
CA PHE A 15 8.88 16.37 -7.51
C PHE A 15 7.78 17.05 -6.68
N LYS A 16 7.36 18.26 -7.09
CA LYS A 16 6.16 18.92 -6.56
C LYS A 16 4.90 18.20 -7.07
N LEU A 17 3.96 17.88 -6.19
CA LEU A 17 2.59 17.53 -6.60
C LEU A 17 1.98 18.73 -7.36
N ASP A 18 1.25 18.48 -8.43
CA ASP A 18 0.46 19.53 -9.09
C ASP A 18 -0.75 19.93 -8.22
N HIS A 19 -1.31 21.11 -8.46
CA HIS A 19 -2.39 21.65 -7.64
C HIS A 19 -3.66 20.78 -7.69
N SER A 20 -3.99 20.24 -8.87
CA SER A 20 -5.17 19.37 -9.06
C SER A 20 -5.09 18.09 -8.21
N SER A 21 -3.92 17.45 -8.19
CA SER A 21 -3.65 16.25 -7.40
C SER A 21 -3.69 16.52 -5.91
N LYS A 22 -3.22 17.68 -5.45
CA LYS A 22 -3.38 18.09 -4.04
C LYS A 22 -4.84 18.31 -3.67
N CYS A 23 -5.63 18.94 -4.53
CA CYS A 23 -7.06 19.14 -4.30
C CYS A 23 -7.83 17.81 -4.26
N ARG A 24 -7.42 16.82 -5.06
CA ARG A 24 -7.99 15.46 -5.01
C ARG A 24 -7.59 14.72 -3.73
N LEU A 25 -6.31 14.77 -3.35
CA LEU A 25 -5.82 14.20 -2.10
C LEU A 25 -6.51 14.82 -0.87
N ALA A 26 -6.66 16.15 -0.86
CA ALA A 26 -7.39 16.86 0.17
C ALA A 26 -8.83 16.32 0.32
N ARG A 27 -9.56 16.16 -0.79
CA ARG A 27 -10.91 15.57 -0.78
C ARG A 27 -10.92 14.13 -0.27
N PHE A 28 -9.95 13.31 -0.69
CA PHE A 28 -9.80 11.94 -0.21
C PHE A 28 -9.61 11.92 1.30
N LEU A 29 -8.67 12.70 1.84
CA LEU A 29 -8.38 12.76 3.28
C LEU A 29 -9.61 13.15 4.11
N VAL A 30 -10.39 14.14 3.64
CA VAL A 30 -11.64 14.52 4.29
C VAL A 30 -12.68 13.39 4.25
N ASN A 31 -12.83 12.72 3.11
CA ASN A 31 -13.80 11.63 2.97
C ASN A 31 -13.39 10.40 3.78
N ASP A 32 -12.09 10.08 3.82
CA ASP A 32 -11.53 8.99 4.61
C ASP A 32 -11.81 9.23 6.09
N LEU A 33 -11.55 10.46 6.59
CA LEU A 33 -11.88 10.83 7.96
C LEU A 33 -13.40 10.81 8.24
N LYS A 34 -14.24 11.17 7.27
CA LYS A 34 -15.71 11.10 7.39
C LYS A 34 -16.21 9.65 7.47
N ASN A 35 -15.57 8.74 6.75
CA ASN A 35 -15.98 7.34 6.65
C ASN A 35 -15.25 6.43 7.64
N TYR A 36 -14.83 6.97 8.79
CA TYR A 36 -14.15 6.20 9.84
C TYR A 36 -12.80 5.58 9.41
N GLY A 37 -12.12 6.15 8.42
CA GLY A 37 -10.76 5.77 8.03
C GLY A 37 -9.70 6.09 9.09
N PRO A 38 -8.50 5.47 8.96
CA PRO A 38 -7.40 5.64 9.91
C PRO A 38 -6.80 7.05 9.83
N ALA A 39 -6.48 7.63 10.98
CA ALA A 39 -5.91 8.97 11.02
C ALA A 39 -4.39 8.98 10.75
N ASN A 40 -3.94 9.87 9.86
CA ASN A 40 -2.53 10.02 9.48
C ASN A 40 -1.95 11.37 9.95
N LEU A 41 -0.67 11.61 9.69
CA LEU A 41 0.04 12.82 10.13
C LEU A 41 -0.55 14.13 9.59
N ILE A 42 -1.20 14.14 8.41
CA ILE A 42 -1.91 15.34 7.93
C ILE A 42 -3.12 15.61 8.82
N HIS A 43 -3.87 14.58 9.21
CA HIS A 43 -5.00 14.74 10.13
C HIS A 43 -4.54 15.30 11.48
N ILE A 44 -3.37 14.88 11.98
CA ILE A 44 -2.80 15.43 13.23
C ILE A 44 -2.41 16.90 13.06
N GLY A 45 -1.82 17.28 11.92
CA GLY A 45 -1.55 18.68 11.59
C GLY A 45 -2.82 19.53 11.53
N ALA A 46 -3.89 18.97 10.96
CA ALA A 46 -5.19 19.62 10.90
C ALA A 46 -5.81 19.79 12.30
N ILE A 47 -5.78 18.74 13.13
CA ILE A 47 -6.26 18.78 14.51
C ILE A 47 -5.48 19.84 15.29
N SER A 48 -4.15 19.82 15.23
CA SER A 48 -3.28 20.81 15.89
C SER A 48 -3.61 22.25 15.48
N SER A 49 -3.89 22.47 14.19
CA SER A 49 -4.26 23.78 13.67
C SER A 49 -5.65 24.20 14.15
N PHE A 50 -6.61 23.28 14.15
CA PHE A 50 -7.99 23.50 14.61
C PHE A 50 -8.04 23.87 16.09
N ILE A 51 -7.34 23.14 16.95
CA ILE A 51 -7.32 23.38 18.40
C ILE A 51 -6.35 24.52 18.80
N GLY A 52 -5.49 24.97 17.89
CA GLY A 52 -4.48 25.99 18.14
C GLY A 52 -3.36 25.57 19.10
N ARG A 53 -3.14 24.27 19.30
CA ARG A 53 -2.13 23.71 20.23
C ARG A 53 -1.12 22.84 19.49
N PRO A 54 0.18 22.91 19.82
CA PRO A 54 1.17 22.00 19.26
C PRO A 54 0.88 20.55 19.68
N ILE A 55 1.04 19.61 18.75
CA ILE A 55 0.93 18.17 19.02
C ILE A 55 2.29 17.52 18.81
N ARG A 56 2.80 16.85 19.86
CA ARG A 56 4.06 16.12 19.85
C ARG A 56 3.79 14.63 19.74
N ILE A 57 4.49 13.99 18.81
CA ILE A 57 4.33 12.58 18.48
C ILE A 57 5.52 11.79 19.01
N TRP A 58 5.21 10.70 19.71
CA TRP A 58 6.16 9.74 20.27
C TRP A 58 6.01 8.38 19.59
N HIS A 59 7.11 7.65 19.46
CA HIS A 59 7.13 6.25 19.01
C HIS A 59 8.24 5.51 19.76
N LEU A 60 7.92 4.38 20.40
CA LEU A 60 8.87 3.59 21.21
C LEU A 60 9.68 4.46 22.21
N ASN A 61 9.00 5.37 22.92
CA ASN A 61 9.60 6.35 23.84
C ASN A 61 10.57 7.37 23.21
N HIS A 62 10.64 7.47 21.88
CA HIS A 62 11.42 8.48 21.18
C HIS A 62 10.49 9.54 20.57
N ARG A 63 10.88 10.81 20.72
CA ARG A 63 10.18 11.93 20.09
C ARG A 63 10.41 11.87 18.58
N VAL A 64 9.34 11.70 17.81
CA VAL A 64 9.37 11.64 16.35
C VAL A 64 9.36 13.05 15.77
N CYS A 65 8.33 13.82 16.09
CA CYS A 65 8.17 15.19 15.61
C CYS A 65 7.17 15.97 16.48
N THR A 66 7.14 17.28 16.30
CA THR A 66 6.09 18.15 16.84
C THR A 66 5.49 18.96 15.70
N LEU A 67 4.15 19.00 15.63
CA LEU A 67 3.42 19.78 14.66
C LEU A 67 2.96 21.11 15.28
N ASN A 68 3.05 22.20 14.50
CA ASN A 68 2.71 23.57 14.90
C ASN A 68 3.45 24.09 16.15
N GLU A 69 4.76 23.86 16.26
CA GLU A 69 5.62 24.37 17.35
C GLU A 69 5.61 25.90 17.52
N SER A 70 5.14 26.66 16.54
CA SER A 70 5.13 28.13 16.55
C SER A 70 4.09 28.77 17.48
N SER A 71 3.37 28.00 18.30
CA SER A 71 2.40 28.49 19.29
C SER A 71 2.86 28.24 20.74
N PRO A 72 3.88 28.96 21.24
CA PRO A 72 4.53 28.66 22.53
C PRO A 72 3.66 28.92 23.77
N LYS A 73 2.52 29.60 23.61
CA LYS A 73 1.64 29.96 24.74
C LYS A 73 0.68 28.84 25.14
N ASN A 74 0.48 27.83 24.29
CA ASN A 74 -0.49 26.78 24.55
C ASN A 74 0.21 25.48 24.97
N PRO A 75 -0.35 24.74 25.95
CA PRO A 75 0.25 23.49 26.41
C PRO A 75 0.33 22.48 25.27
N VAL A 76 1.47 21.81 25.14
CA VAL A 76 1.69 20.75 24.16
C VAL A 76 0.77 19.56 24.47
N ILE A 77 0.28 18.91 23.42
CA ILE A 77 -0.45 17.64 23.51
C ILE A 77 0.50 16.52 23.11
N ASP A 78 0.69 15.55 23.99
CA ASP A 78 1.57 14.41 23.74
C ASP A 78 0.74 13.20 23.32
N ILE A 79 1.07 12.63 22.17
CA ILE A 79 0.45 11.40 21.66
C ILE A 79 1.53 10.39 21.31
N GLU A 80 1.23 9.11 21.51
CA GLU A 80 2.14 8.02 21.22
C GLU A 80 1.53 7.09 20.17
N TYR A 81 2.31 6.79 19.13
CA TYR A 81 1.93 5.84 18.09
C TYR A 81 2.52 4.47 18.40
N HIS A 82 1.72 3.44 18.25
CA HIS A 82 2.15 2.05 18.36
C HIS A 82 1.85 1.33 17.06
N GLU A 83 2.90 0.80 16.44
CA GLU A 83 2.74 -0.17 15.37
C GLU A 83 2.13 -1.44 15.95
N CYS A 84 0.89 -1.73 15.56
CA CYS A 84 0.28 -3.00 15.90
C CYS A 84 0.79 -4.09 14.96
N LYS A 85 0.55 -5.36 15.32
CA LYS A 85 0.94 -6.54 14.53
C LYS A 85 0.61 -6.36 13.03
N PRO A 86 1.37 -7.01 12.13
CA PRO A 86 1.02 -7.04 10.71
C PRO A 86 -0.46 -7.41 10.57
N ASN A 87 -1.23 -6.58 9.83
CA ASN A 87 -2.70 -6.66 9.63
C ASN A 87 -3.61 -5.79 10.50
N SER A 88 -3.06 -4.89 11.31
CA SER A 88 -3.87 -3.94 12.07
C SER A 88 -3.48 -2.49 11.78
N VAL A 89 -4.48 -1.61 11.83
CA VAL A 89 -4.25 -0.16 11.86
C VAL A 89 -3.51 0.13 13.17
N GLY A 90 -2.40 0.87 13.10
CA GLY A 90 -1.64 1.25 14.29
C GLY A 90 -2.51 2.01 15.30
N HIS A 91 -2.13 1.95 16.58
CA HIS A 91 -2.92 2.51 17.67
C HIS A 91 -2.31 3.82 18.18
N TRP A 92 -3.17 4.74 18.61
CA TRP A 92 -2.77 6.00 19.23
C TRP A 92 -3.12 5.96 20.70
N THR A 93 -2.14 6.25 21.57
CA THR A 93 -2.33 6.29 23.03
C THR A 93 -1.85 7.61 23.62
N LEU A 94 -2.18 7.85 24.90
CA LEU A 94 -1.43 8.78 25.73
C LEU A 94 -0.02 8.24 25.96
N LEU A 95 0.90 9.13 26.32
CA LEU A 95 2.28 8.77 26.61
C LEU A 95 2.38 7.68 27.69
N GLY A 96 3.20 6.67 27.40
CA GLY A 96 3.41 5.50 28.24
C GLY A 96 2.40 4.39 27.97
N ASN A 97 1.92 4.27 26.73
CA ASN A 97 0.94 3.26 26.31
C ASN A 97 -0.34 3.24 27.16
N ARG A 98 -0.90 4.43 27.46
CA ARG A 98 -2.11 4.57 28.28
C ARG A 98 -3.31 4.97 27.45
N ASP A 99 -4.41 4.25 27.61
CA ASP A 99 -5.70 4.64 27.01
C ASP A 99 -6.44 5.65 27.91
N PRO A 100 -7.19 6.59 27.31
CA PRO A 100 -7.96 7.56 28.07
C PRO A 100 -9.17 6.89 28.73
N ALA A 101 -9.06 6.60 30.04
CA ALA A 101 -10.09 5.90 30.84
C ALA A 101 -11.52 6.46 30.70
N LYS A 102 -11.66 7.76 30.41
CA LYS A 102 -12.94 8.46 30.28
C LYS A 102 -13.75 8.11 29.01
N TYR A 103 -13.13 7.54 27.98
CA TYR A 103 -13.77 7.35 26.66
C TYR A 103 -13.83 5.88 26.20
N ASN A 104 -13.55 4.92 27.10
CA ASN A 104 -13.53 3.49 26.80
C ASN A 104 -14.90 2.83 26.55
N VAL A 105 -15.99 3.59 26.47
CA VAL A 105 -17.36 3.04 26.52
C VAL A 105 -18.10 3.08 25.18
N ASP A 106 -17.72 3.95 24.23
CA ASP A 106 -18.34 4.04 22.90
C ASP A 106 -17.32 4.51 21.84
N VAL A 107 -16.33 3.69 21.55
CA VAL A 107 -15.24 4.06 20.63
C VAL A 107 -15.69 3.75 19.20
N GLU A 108 -16.11 4.77 18.45
CA GLU A 108 -16.30 4.67 17.00
C GLU A 108 -15.05 4.09 16.31
N LEU A 109 -15.23 3.44 15.16
CA LEU A 109 -14.12 2.89 14.36
C LEU A 109 -13.01 3.94 14.14
N ASN A 110 -11.76 3.55 14.39
CA ASN A 110 -10.56 4.39 14.24
C ASN A 110 -10.63 5.74 14.98
N SER A 111 -11.24 5.78 16.18
CA SER A 111 -11.31 7.02 16.99
C SER A 111 -10.16 7.19 17.99
N CYS A 112 -9.18 6.29 18.06
CA CYS A 112 -8.11 6.33 19.07
C CYS A 112 -7.35 7.66 19.09
N LEU A 113 -6.97 8.21 17.93
CA LEU A 113 -6.33 9.54 17.85
C LEU A 113 -7.22 10.63 18.49
N PHE A 114 -8.49 10.66 18.10
CA PHE A 114 -9.45 11.65 18.61
C PHE A 114 -9.68 11.47 20.11
N ALA A 115 -9.71 10.24 20.62
CA ALA A 115 -9.86 9.97 22.04
C ALA A 115 -8.68 10.49 22.85
N VAL A 116 -7.45 10.24 22.39
CA VAL A 116 -6.22 10.68 23.04
C VAL A 116 -6.12 12.20 23.09
N VAL A 117 -6.42 12.88 21.97
CA VAL A 117 -6.38 14.35 21.91
C VAL A 117 -7.52 14.94 22.74
N ALA A 118 -8.76 14.43 22.58
CA ALA A 118 -9.94 14.93 23.29
C ALA A 118 -9.77 14.84 24.82
N ALA A 119 -9.13 13.77 25.31
CA ALA A 119 -8.83 13.60 26.73
C ALA A 119 -7.90 14.69 27.30
N GLN A 120 -6.96 15.21 26.49
CA GLN A 120 -6.00 16.24 26.90
C GLN A 120 -6.52 17.68 26.74
N ILE A 121 -7.67 17.85 26.08
CA ILE A 121 -8.31 19.16 25.89
C ILE A 121 -9.69 19.26 26.58
N GLY A 122 -10.19 18.16 27.16
CA GLY A 122 -11.49 18.14 27.83
C GLY A 122 -12.70 18.07 26.90
N GLU A 123 -12.53 17.62 25.64
CA GLU A 123 -13.60 17.53 24.64
C GLU A 123 -14.12 16.09 24.49
N LYS A 124 -15.23 15.89 23.75
CA LYS A 124 -15.66 14.55 23.31
C LYS A 124 -14.98 14.17 21.99
N PRO A 125 -14.54 12.91 21.80
CA PRO A 125 -13.85 12.49 20.58
C PRO A 125 -14.69 12.68 19.30
N THR A 126 -15.99 12.38 19.39
CA THR A 126 -16.95 12.52 18.29
C THR A 126 -17.15 13.98 17.86
N ASN A 127 -17.21 14.90 18.83
CA ASN A 127 -17.28 16.34 18.59
C ASN A 127 -15.99 16.81 17.91
N LEU A 128 -14.83 16.43 18.45
CA LEU A 128 -13.54 16.80 17.88
C LEU A 128 -13.41 16.31 16.43
N ARG A 129 -13.80 15.05 16.14
CA ARG A 129 -13.79 14.50 14.78
C ARG A 129 -14.70 15.29 13.84
N THR A 130 -15.94 15.54 14.24
CA THR A 130 -16.93 16.28 13.44
C THR A 130 -16.48 17.72 13.16
N ASN A 131 -15.94 18.38 14.17
CA ASN A 131 -15.45 19.76 14.08
C ASN A 131 -14.22 19.84 13.16
N VAL A 132 -13.29 18.90 13.27
CA VAL A 132 -12.11 18.82 12.39
C VAL A 132 -12.50 18.52 10.94
N ILE A 133 -13.45 17.62 10.70
CA ILE A 133 -13.98 17.38 9.35
C ILE A 133 -14.60 18.66 8.77
N THR A 134 -15.36 19.40 9.58
CA THR A 134 -15.98 20.66 9.16
C THR A 134 -14.93 21.73 8.86
N PHE A 135 -13.92 21.86 9.72
CA PHE A 135 -12.76 22.73 9.52
C PHE A 135 -12.04 22.40 8.20
N LEU A 136 -11.78 21.13 7.92
CA LEU A 136 -11.11 20.68 6.70
C LEU A 136 -11.93 20.94 5.43
N LYS A 137 -13.26 20.86 5.51
CA LYS A 137 -14.16 21.17 4.39
C LYS A 137 -14.24 22.67 4.09
N ASN A 138 -14.23 23.49 5.12
CA ASN A 138 -14.38 24.94 4.99
C ASN A 138 -13.10 25.65 4.56
N ASP A 139 -11.93 25.01 4.76
CA ASP A 139 -10.63 25.57 4.38
C ASP A 139 -9.76 24.59 3.57
N PRO A 140 -10.18 24.24 2.32
CA PRO A 140 -9.42 23.34 1.46
C PRO A 140 -8.06 23.92 1.07
N LYS A 141 -7.90 25.26 1.07
CA LYS A 141 -6.64 25.94 0.77
C LYS A 141 -5.60 25.69 1.86
N ASN A 142 -5.99 25.77 3.13
CA ASN A 142 -5.12 25.43 4.24
C ASN A 142 -4.78 23.94 4.26
N LEU A 143 -5.72 23.05 3.93
CA LEU A 143 -5.43 21.62 3.78
C LEU A 143 -4.38 21.36 2.68
N VAL A 144 -4.51 22.01 1.52
CA VAL A 144 -3.48 21.95 0.45
C VAL A 144 -2.15 22.53 0.91
N THR A 145 -2.16 23.59 1.71
CA THR A 145 -0.95 24.20 2.28
C THR A 145 -0.28 23.28 3.32
N GLN A 146 -1.06 22.57 4.12
CA GLN A 146 -0.57 21.57 5.07
C GLN A 146 -0.01 20.35 4.36
N ILE A 147 -0.66 19.88 3.29
CA ILE A 147 -0.10 18.88 2.37
C ILE A 147 1.25 19.36 1.84
N ASP A 148 1.36 20.62 1.40
CA ASP A 148 2.62 21.18 0.92
C ASP A 148 3.71 21.24 1.99
N LYS A 149 3.39 21.74 3.19
CA LYS A 149 4.33 21.75 4.32
C LYS A 149 4.77 20.35 4.68
N PHE A 150 3.86 19.39 4.67
CA PHE A 150 4.14 17.99 5.00
C PHE A 150 5.02 17.32 3.94
N LEU A 151 4.72 17.54 2.66
CA LEU A 151 5.56 17.07 1.56
C LEU A 151 6.95 17.69 1.59
N ILE A 152 7.08 18.97 1.93
CA ILE A 152 8.39 19.63 2.05
C ILE A 152 9.17 19.06 3.25
N ALA A 153 8.52 18.91 4.41
CA ALA A 153 9.15 18.42 5.63
C ALA A 153 9.58 16.94 5.55
N ASN A 154 8.88 16.13 4.74
CA ASN A 154 9.13 14.69 4.63
C ASN A 154 9.72 14.29 3.26
N ASN A 155 10.45 15.18 2.58
CA ASN A 155 11.06 14.89 1.26
C ASN A 155 10.08 14.30 0.21
N GLY A 156 8.81 14.68 0.26
CA GLY A 156 7.76 14.22 -0.64
C GLY A 156 7.08 12.92 -0.20
N ALA A 157 7.42 12.36 0.96
CA ALA A 157 6.78 11.17 1.52
C ALA A 157 5.41 11.51 2.12
N LEU A 158 4.46 11.77 1.24
CA LEU A 158 3.06 11.44 1.49
C LEU A 158 2.53 10.76 0.24
N MET A 159 3.13 9.61 -0.06
CA MET A 159 2.64 8.74 -1.11
C MET A 159 1.56 7.90 -0.43
N ASN A 160 0.30 8.17 -0.76
CA ASN A 160 -0.72 7.13 -0.67
C ASN A 160 -0.67 6.47 -2.04
N GLY A 161 0.19 5.45 -2.18
CA GLY A 161 0.28 4.73 -3.44
C GLY A 161 -0.98 3.95 -3.75
N GLY A 162 -1.10 3.57 -5.02
CA GLY A 162 -2.23 2.87 -5.59
C GLY A 162 -1.99 1.39 -5.80
N ALA A 163 -1.57 0.72 -4.74
CA ALA A 163 -1.43 -0.72 -4.72
C ALA A 163 -2.38 -1.29 -3.66
N ARG A 164 -3.58 -1.70 -4.10
CA ARG A 164 -4.55 -2.40 -3.24
C ARG A 164 -5.10 -3.66 -3.89
N TYR A 165 -5.65 -4.53 -3.07
CA TYR A 165 -6.48 -5.65 -3.50
C TYR A 165 -7.70 -5.78 -2.57
N ILE A 166 -8.89 -5.56 -3.10
CA ILE A 166 -10.17 -5.66 -2.35
C ILE A 166 -11.06 -6.80 -2.85
N GLY A 167 -10.54 -7.64 -3.74
CA GLY A 167 -11.32 -8.68 -4.42
C GLY A 167 -11.67 -9.86 -3.50
N THR A 168 -12.93 -10.29 -3.55
CA THR A 168 -13.47 -11.40 -2.75
C THR A 168 -13.48 -12.77 -3.45
N THR A 169 -13.11 -12.85 -4.74
CA THR A 169 -13.18 -14.09 -5.53
C THR A 169 -11.94 -14.28 -6.42
N PRO A 170 -11.65 -15.51 -6.89
CA PRO A 170 -10.65 -15.76 -7.92
C PRO A 170 -10.79 -14.90 -9.18
N SER A 171 -12.02 -14.61 -9.60
CA SER A 171 -12.27 -13.77 -10.78
C SER A 171 -11.76 -12.34 -10.60
N HIS A 172 -11.86 -11.78 -9.40
CA HIS A 172 -11.32 -10.45 -9.11
C HIS A 172 -9.78 -10.43 -9.21
N ALA A 173 -9.11 -11.47 -8.69
CA ALA A 173 -7.68 -11.61 -8.87
C ALA A 173 -7.31 -11.78 -10.36
N GLY A 174 -8.11 -12.54 -11.11
CA GLY A 174 -7.96 -12.67 -12.56
C GLY A 174 -8.01 -11.32 -13.28
N THR A 175 -8.96 -10.47 -12.93
CA THR A 175 -9.09 -9.12 -13.51
C THR A 175 -7.82 -8.29 -13.28
N ILE A 176 -7.18 -8.39 -12.11
CA ILE A 176 -5.92 -7.69 -11.83
C ILE A 176 -4.76 -8.23 -12.67
N LEU A 177 -4.66 -9.55 -12.81
CA LEU A 177 -3.65 -10.17 -13.67
C LEU A 177 -3.84 -9.74 -15.12
N ASP A 178 -5.08 -9.69 -15.61
CA ASP A 178 -5.42 -9.26 -16.96
C ASP A 178 -5.13 -7.77 -17.17
N ASN A 179 -5.46 -6.91 -16.20
CA ASN A 179 -5.15 -5.48 -16.25
C ASN A 179 -3.64 -5.21 -16.20
N SER A 180 -2.85 -6.13 -15.63
CA SER A 180 -1.40 -6.02 -15.56
C SER A 180 -0.68 -6.61 -16.78
N GLN A 181 -1.36 -7.49 -17.53
CA GLN A 181 -0.81 -8.18 -18.70
C GLN A 181 -0.58 -7.22 -19.87
N ASN A 182 0.62 -7.27 -20.47
CA ASN A 182 1.00 -6.45 -21.62
C ASN A 182 0.88 -4.93 -21.38
N VAL A 183 0.91 -4.49 -20.11
CA VAL A 183 0.84 -3.08 -19.71
C VAL A 183 2.11 -2.70 -18.94
N LEU A 184 2.54 -1.44 -19.07
CA LEU A 184 3.69 -0.92 -18.32
C LEU A 184 3.33 -0.64 -16.86
N CYS A 185 4.22 -1.03 -15.95
CA CYS A 185 4.22 -0.51 -14.58
C CYS A 185 4.90 0.87 -14.48
N HIS A 186 4.66 1.53 -13.35
CA HIS A 186 5.33 2.79 -13.02
C HIS A 186 6.86 2.64 -13.05
N GLY A 187 7.53 3.48 -13.83
CA GLY A 187 8.99 3.49 -13.93
C GLY A 187 9.62 2.28 -14.63
N CYS A 188 8.80 1.39 -15.21
CA CYS A 188 9.26 0.19 -15.88
C CYS A 188 9.53 0.42 -17.37
N ARG A 189 10.46 -0.38 -17.92
CA ARG A 189 10.71 -0.49 -19.37
C ARG A 189 10.15 -1.79 -19.98
N ALA A 190 9.78 -2.74 -19.12
CA ALA A 190 9.22 -4.02 -19.52
C ALA A 190 7.74 -4.09 -19.14
N TYR A 191 6.95 -4.74 -20.01
CA TYR A 191 5.54 -5.01 -19.77
C TYR A 191 5.36 -6.09 -18.70
N GLY A 192 4.25 -5.99 -17.96
CA GLY A 192 3.81 -7.07 -17.10
C GLY A 192 3.45 -8.29 -17.94
N HIS A 193 3.81 -9.47 -17.43
CA HIS A 193 3.54 -10.75 -18.09
C HIS A 193 3.05 -11.82 -17.09
N PRO A 194 2.13 -11.49 -16.16
CA PRO A 194 1.61 -12.51 -15.24
C PRO A 194 0.97 -13.69 -15.99
N ARG A 195 0.26 -13.47 -17.10
CA ARG A 195 -0.39 -14.55 -17.87
C ARG A 195 0.60 -15.42 -18.63
N GLY A 196 1.85 -14.98 -18.79
CA GLY A 196 2.94 -15.80 -19.33
C GLY A 196 3.29 -17.00 -18.45
N HIS A 197 2.66 -17.15 -17.29
CA HIS A 197 2.85 -18.27 -16.37
C HIS A 197 1.59 -19.11 -16.17
N ALA A 198 0.64 -19.05 -17.10
CA ALA A 198 -0.52 -19.94 -17.12
C ALA A 198 -0.69 -20.56 -18.51
N SER A 199 -1.02 -21.84 -18.57
CA SER A 199 -1.38 -22.47 -19.84
C SER A 199 -2.66 -21.86 -20.40
N HIS A 200 -2.64 -21.56 -21.71
CA HIS A 200 -3.79 -21.07 -22.45
C HIS A 200 -3.63 -21.40 -23.94
N ARG A 201 -4.19 -22.53 -24.37
CA ARG A 201 -4.02 -23.05 -25.74
C ARG A 201 -4.41 -22.08 -26.86
N ASN A 202 -5.38 -21.21 -26.62
CA ASN A 202 -5.87 -20.25 -27.61
C ASN A 202 -5.16 -18.89 -27.52
N ALA A 203 -4.02 -18.80 -26.84
CA ALA A 203 -3.29 -17.55 -26.66
C ALA A 203 -2.46 -17.24 -27.90
N THR A 204 -2.55 -16.01 -28.40
CA THR A 204 -1.85 -15.58 -29.60
C THR A 204 -0.64 -14.69 -29.32
N GLY A 205 -0.61 -13.99 -28.18
CA GLY A 205 0.53 -13.15 -27.79
C GLY A 205 1.68 -13.93 -27.18
N ASP A 206 2.90 -13.41 -27.34
CA ASP A 206 4.12 -14.08 -26.90
C ASP A 206 4.18 -14.31 -25.38
N TYR A 207 3.58 -13.42 -24.60
CA TYR A 207 3.54 -13.49 -23.14
C TYR A 207 2.16 -13.88 -22.58
N ASP A 208 1.23 -14.35 -23.44
CA ASP A 208 -0.16 -14.59 -23.04
C ASP A 208 -0.41 -16.01 -22.50
N SER A 209 0.58 -16.88 -22.63
CA SER A 209 0.62 -18.22 -22.04
C SER A 209 2.06 -18.67 -21.71
N VAL A 210 2.20 -19.69 -20.88
CA VAL A 210 3.50 -20.29 -20.54
C VAL A 210 4.18 -21.00 -21.71
N GLU A 211 3.39 -21.58 -22.62
CA GLU A 211 3.89 -22.18 -23.85
C GLU A 211 4.53 -21.12 -24.74
N ASN A 212 3.82 -20.03 -25.02
CA ASN A 212 4.36 -18.95 -25.85
C ASN A 212 5.55 -18.27 -25.18
N TYR A 213 5.48 -18.05 -23.86
CA TYR A 213 6.54 -17.36 -23.14
C TYR A 213 7.84 -18.17 -23.12
N SER A 214 7.78 -19.48 -22.84
CA SER A 214 8.95 -20.36 -22.85
C SER A 214 9.58 -20.48 -24.25
N ARG A 215 8.75 -20.52 -25.31
CA ARG A 215 9.18 -20.49 -26.71
C ARG A 215 9.89 -19.19 -27.09
N LEU A 216 9.29 -18.04 -26.75
CA LEU A 216 9.88 -16.73 -27.04
C LEU A 216 11.25 -16.59 -26.37
N THR A 217 11.38 -16.93 -25.09
CA THR A 217 12.63 -16.71 -24.35
C THR A 217 13.63 -17.84 -24.49
N ARG A 218 13.26 -18.96 -25.11
CA ARG A 218 14.07 -20.19 -25.21
C ARG A 218 14.64 -20.63 -23.86
N SER A 219 13.82 -20.50 -22.82
CA SER A 219 14.22 -20.79 -21.45
C SER A 219 13.12 -21.54 -20.73
N MET A 220 13.51 -22.34 -19.74
CA MET A 220 12.57 -23.02 -18.87
C MET A 220 11.63 -22.03 -18.18
N LYS A 221 10.34 -22.34 -18.15
CA LYS A 221 9.31 -21.59 -17.42
C LYS A 221 8.42 -22.56 -16.67
N SER A 222 8.09 -22.23 -15.43
CA SER A 222 7.02 -22.88 -14.69
C SER A 222 5.69 -22.16 -14.95
N GLY A 223 4.60 -22.92 -14.98
CA GLY A 223 3.26 -22.37 -15.17
C GLY A 223 2.17 -23.17 -14.48
N PHE A 224 1.07 -22.46 -14.20
CA PHE A 224 -0.19 -23.05 -13.79
C PHE A 224 -0.82 -23.81 -14.97
N LEU A 225 -1.53 -24.90 -14.69
CA LEU A 225 -2.18 -25.72 -15.73
C LEU A 225 -3.32 -25.00 -16.46
N SER A 226 -3.84 -23.90 -15.90
CA SER A 226 -4.84 -23.05 -16.53
C SER A 226 -4.83 -21.63 -15.96
N ARG A 227 -5.46 -20.68 -16.67
CA ARG A 227 -5.73 -19.34 -16.10
C ARG A 227 -6.65 -19.40 -14.88
N SER A 228 -7.56 -20.37 -14.81
CA SER A 228 -8.44 -20.56 -13.65
C SER A 228 -7.63 -20.93 -12.39
N ASP A 229 -6.68 -21.85 -12.54
CA ASP A 229 -5.75 -22.23 -11.48
C ASP A 229 -4.92 -21.03 -11.02
N GLN A 230 -4.37 -20.28 -11.98
CA GLN A 230 -3.63 -19.06 -11.68
C GLN A 230 -4.50 -18.04 -10.91
N ASN A 231 -5.73 -17.80 -11.35
CA ASN A 231 -6.66 -16.87 -10.69
C ASN A 231 -6.94 -17.30 -9.24
N ARG A 232 -7.15 -18.60 -9.01
CA ARG A 232 -7.38 -19.16 -7.68
C ARG A 232 -6.17 -18.96 -6.78
N VAL A 233 -4.97 -19.29 -7.25
CA VAL A 233 -3.76 -19.15 -6.42
C VAL A 233 -3.36 -17.68 -6.24
N ALA A 234 -3.57 -16.82 -7.24
CA ALA A 234 -3.38 -15.37 -7.12
C ALA A 234 -4.31 -14.77 -6.08
N HIS A 235 -5.59 -15.19 -6.04
CA HIS A 235 -6.54 -14.75 -5.02
C HIS A 235 -6.08 -15.11 -3.61
N LEU A 236 -5.64 -16.36 -3.40
CA LEU A 236 -5.08 -16.78 -2.11
C LEU A 236 -3.83 -15.95 -1.76
N SER A 237 -2.97 -15.70 -2.74
CA SER A 237 -1.71 -14.96 -2.55
C SER A 237 -1.93 -13.49 -2.22
N LEU A 238 -2.79 -12.79 -2.97
CA LEU A 238 -3.09 -11.37 -2.81
C LEU A 238 -3.85 -11.06 -1.51
N ARG A 239 -4.60 -12.03 -0.97
CA ARG A 239 -5.24 -11.93 0.35
C ARG A 239 -4.31 -12.24 1.52
N HIS A 240 -3.16 -12.87 1.25
CA HIS A 240 -2.21 -13.23 2.28
C HIS A 240 -1.59 -11.98 2.92
N GLU A 241 -1.30 -12.04 4.22
CA GLU A 241 -0.77 -10.91 4.98
C GLU A 241 0.53 -10.34 4.39
N LYS A 242 1.45 -11.19 3.93
CA LYS A 242 2.69 -10.79 3.26
C LYS A 242 2.43 -9.94 2.00
N ALA A 243 1.41 -10.28 1.21
CA ALA A 243 1.05 -9.47 0.05
C ALA A 243 0.44 -8.13 0.45
N ARG A 244 -0.37 -8.12 1.51
CA ARG A 244 -0.94 -6.89 2.06
C ARG A 244 0.14 -5.95 2.61
N LEU A 245 1.15 -6.48 3.29
CA LEU A 245 2.32 -5.71 3.76
C LEU A 245 3.10 -5.14 2.59
N ALA A 246 3.40 -5.94 1.58
CA ALA A 246 4.09 -5.46 0.38
C ALA A 246 3.28 -4.38 -0.38
N MET A 247 1.95 -4.48 -0.43
CA MET A 247 1.10 -3.41 -0.93
C MET A 247 1.22 -2.13 -0.09
N GLN A 248 1.32 -2.24 1.25
CA GLN A 248 1.56 -1.10 2.13
C GLN A 248 2.94 -0.47 1.87
N GLU A 249 4.00 -1.26 1.70
CA GLU A 249 5.34 -0.75 1.34
C GLU A 249 5.33 -0.04 -0.01
N LEU A 250 4.67 -0.61 -1.03
CA LEU A 250 4.44 0.07 -2.30
C LEU A 250 3.74 1.42 -2.08
N ASN A 251 2.73 1.45 -1.21
CA ASN A 251 2.01 2.67 -0.91
C ASN A 251 2.88 3.69 -0.19
N ASN A 252 3.80 3.25 0.67
CA ASN A 252 4.74 4.08 1.42
C ASN A 252 5.94 4.58 0.59
N GLY A 253 6.05 4.18 -0.67
CA GLY A 253 7.04 4.71 -1.61
C GLY A 253 7.91 3.68 -2.30
N SER A 254 7.80 2.39 -1.94
CA SER A 254 8.46 1.34 -2.71
C SER A 254 7.95 1.31 -4.15
N THR A 255 8.86 0.98 -5.07
CA THR A 255 8.55 0.89 -6.51
C THR A 255 8.37 -0.54 -6.99
N SER A 256 8.79 -1.52 -6.19
CA SER A 256 8.64 -2.94 -6.47
C SER A 256 8.77 -3.75 -5.19
N GLU A 257 7.88 -4.71 -5.01
CA GLU A 257 7.90 -5.63 -3.88
C GLU A 257 7.78 -7.08 -4.37
N VAL A 258 8.48 -7.99 -3.71
CA VAL A 258 8.48 -9.42 -4.05
C VAL A 258 7.88 -10.20 -2.89
N VAL A 259 6.83 -10.97 -3.19
CA VAL A 259 6.16 -11.82 -2.23
C VAL A 259 6.39 -13.27 -2.64
N ALA A 260 6.93 -14.06 -1.72
CA ALA A 260 7.09 -15.49 -1.90
C ALA A 260 6.29 -16.21 -0.81
N LEU A 261 5.40 -17.12 -1.22
CA LEU A 261 4.50 -17.86 -0.35
C LEU A 261 4.69 -19.36 -0.57
N THR A 262 4.96 -20.08 0.51
CA THR A 262 5.07 -21.54 0.50
C THR A 262 3.69 -22.19 0.44
N ARG A 263 3.66 -23.45 0.03
CA ARG A 263 2.45 -24.29 0.05
C ARG A 263 1.75 -24.27 1.41
N ARG A 264 2.53 -24.31 2.50
CA ARG A 264 1.99 -24.31 3.88
C ARG A 264 1.24 -23.01 4.17
N GLU A 265 1.77 -21.88 3.75
CA GLU A 265 1.14 -20.56 3.96
C GLU A 265 -0.16 -20.37 3.15
N LEU A 266 -0.26 -21.01 1.98
CA LEU A 266 -1.45 -20.94 1.14
C LEU A 266 -2.54 -21.95 1.51
N ASN A 267 -2.20 -23.01 2.26
CA ASN A 267 -3.09 -24.14 2.55
C ASN A 267 -4.01 -23.98 3.79
N ASN A 268 -4.22 -22.76 4.29
CA ASN A 268 -4.84 -22.52 5.61
C ASN A 268 -6.29 -23.01 5.82
N ASN A 269 -6.97 -23.63 4.84
CA ASN A 269 -8.36 -24.11 4.95
C ASN A 269 -8.65 -25.41 4.16
N ASN A 270 -7.75 -26.39 4.16
CA ASN A 270 -7.90 -27.64 3.37
C ASN A 270 -8.09 -27.46 1.85
N ASN A 271 -7.82 -26.27 1.33
CA ASN A 271 -7.84 -26.02 -0.11
C ASN A 271 -6.57 -26.59 -0.72
N SER A 272 -6.66 -27.73 -1.38
CA SER A 272 -5.55 -28.27 -2.18
C SER A 272 -5.16 -27.25 -3.25
N LEU A 273 -3.89 -26.86 -3.26
CA LEU A 273 -3.34 -26.11 -4.39
C LEU A 273 -3.43 -26.96 -5.66
N PRO A 274 -3.67 -26.33 -6.83
CA PRO A 274 -3.56 -27.02 -8.10
C PRO A 274 -2.11 -27.48 -8.33
N LYS A 275 -1.92 -28.34 -9.32
CA LYS A 275 -0.59 -28.71 -9.81
C LYS A 275 0.00 -27.60 -10.69
N MET A 276 1.30 -27.69 -10.93
CA MET A 276 2.01 -26.91 -11.94
C MET A 276 2.70 -27.82 -12.95
N ARG A 277 3.24 -27.22 -14.01
CA ARG A 277 4.11 -27.91 -14.96
C ARG A 277 5.20 -26.96 -15.45
N GLU A 278 6.33 -27.52 -15.82
CA GLU A 278 7.43 -26.79 -16.45
C GLU A 278 7.43 -26.96 -17.96
N TYR A 279 7.86 -25.92 -18.67
CA TYR A 279 7.85 -25.82 -20.13
C TYR A 279 9.21 -25.34 -20.63
N TYR A 280 9.64 -25.87 -21.76
CA TYR A 280 10.80 -25.41 -22.52
C TYR A 280 10.45 -25.40 -24.00
N ASP A 281 10.76 -24.30 -24.68
CA ASP A 281 10.43 -24.09 -26.09
C ASP A 281 8.94 -24.28 -26.45
N GLY A 282 8.06 -24.02 -25.49
CA GLY A 282 6.61 -24.20 -25.63
C GLY A 282 6.09 -25.59 -25.34
N GLU A 283 6.95 -26.56 -25.08
CA GLU A 283 6.58 -27.94 -24.79
C GLU A 283 6.76 -28.26 -23.29
N PRO A 284 5.88 -29.09 -22.70
CA PRO A 284 6.05 -29.55 -21.33
C PRO A 284 7.26 -30.48 -21.21
N ILE A 285 8.14 -30.24 -20.23
CA ILE A 285 9.34 -31.08 -20.02
C ILE A 285 9.12 -32.22 -19.03
N ASP A 286 8.23 -32.04 -18.07
CA ASP A 286 7.95 -32.99 -16.99
C ASP A 286 6.43 -33.21 -16.82
N GLY A 287 6.10 -34.21 -16.00
CA GLY A 287 4.74 -34.42 -15.51
C GLY A 287 4.23 -33.28 -14.62
N GLU A 288 2.99 -33.41 -14.16
CA GLU A 288 2.40 -32.45 -13.23
C GLU A 288 3.05 -32.53 -11.85
N GLN A 289 3.52 -31.39 -11.36
CA GLN A 289 4.24 -31.27 -10.09
C GLN A 289 3.39 -30.54 -9.05
N ASP A 290 3.66 -30.82 -7.78
CA ASP A 290 3.05 -30.05 -6.69
C ASP A 290 3.63 -28.64 -6.64
N ILE A 291 2.78 -27.64 -6.39
CA ILE A 291 3.24 -26.29 -6.09
C ILE A 291 3.76 -26.26 -4.66
N MET A 292 5.07 -26.07 -4.50
CA MET A 292 5.73 -25.93 -3.19
C MET A 292 5.88 -24.46 -2.79
N GLN A 293 5.95 -23.56 -3.77
CA GLN A 293 6.01 -22.12 -3.56
C GLN A 293 5.38 -21.37 -4.74
N VAL A 294 4.90 -20.15 -4.49
CA VAL A 294 4.60 -19.18 -5.54
C VAL A 294 5.37 -17.89 -5.29
N LYS A 295 5.77 -17.21 -6.37
CA LYS A 295 6.38 -15.89 -6.31
C LYS A 295 5.55 -14.89 -7.11
N LEU A 296 5.30 -13.74 -6.49
CA LEU A 296 4.53 -12.63 -7.02
C LEU A 296 5.41 -11.36 -6.95
N ILE A 297 5.54 -10.65 -8.07
CA ILE A 297 6.24 -9.36 -8.11
C ILE A 297 5.20 -8.26 -8.30
N MET A 298 5.05 -7.41 -7.29
CA MET A 298 4.03 -6.36 -7.23
C MET A 298 4.63 -4.98 -7.41
N ARG A 299 3.91 -4.10 -8.11
CA ARG A 299 4.29 -2.72 -8.41
C ARG A 299 3.05 -1.83 -8.49
N HIS A 300 3.24 -0.57 -8.90
CA HIS A 300 2.16 0.33 -9.30
C HIS A 300 1.91 0.24 -10.81
N HIS A 301 0.65 0.40 -11.23
CA HIS A 301 0.34 0.67 -12.63
C HIS A 301 1.00 1.99 -13.08
N ASN A 302 1.35 2.09 -14.36
CA ASN A 302 1.89 3.34 -14.88
C ASN A 302 0.92 4.50 -14.63
N SER A 303 1.45 5.66 -14.20
CA SER A 303 0.69 6.85 -13.81
C SER A 303 -0.31 6.68 -12.65
N LYS A 304 -0.34 5.52 -11.99
CA LYS A 304 -1.25 5.22 -10.85
C LYS A 304 -0.53 5.14 -9.50
N TYR A 305 0.77 5.41 -9.46
CA TYR A 305 1.59 5.35 -8.24
C TYR A 305 1.17 6.31 -7.11
N ARG A 306 0.24 7.25 -7.37
CA ARG A 306 -0.33 8.19 -6.38
C ARG A 306 -1.86 8.07 -6.26
N ASP A 307 -2.45 7.07 -6.91
CA ASP A 307 -3.89 6.89 -6.96
C ASP A 307 -4.31 5.88 -5.90
N ALA A 308 -4.70 6.35 -4.71
CA ALA A 308 -5.03 5.47 -3.57
C ALA A 308 -6.12 4.41 -3.86
N ASP A 309 -6.91 4.60 -4.92
CA ASP A 309 -7.96 3.68 -5.34
C ASP A 309 -7.51 2.70 -6.43
N ALA A 310 -6.29 2.82 -6.94
CA ALA A 310 -5.78 1.92 -7.96
C ALA A 310 -5.42 0.54 -7.38
N ASP A 311 -5.71 -0.50 -8.16
CA ASP A 311 -5.33 -1.87 -7.83
C ASP A 311 -3.82 -2.06 -7.96
N VAL A 312 -3.28 -3.02 -7.22
CA VAL A 312 -1.88 -3.43 -7.34
C VAL A 312 -1.59 -3.95 -8.75
N PHE A 313 -0.47 -3.53 -9.33
CA PHE A 313 0.02 -4.09 -10.58
C PHE A 313 0.82 -5.36 -10.29
N VAL A 314 0.48 -6.46 -10.95
CA VAL A 314 1.23 -7.71 -10.88
C VAL A 314 2.14 -7.83 -12.10
N HIS A 315 3.44 -7.62 -11.88
CA HIS A 315 4.41 -7.68 -12.96
C HIS A 315 4.63 -9.10 -13.48
N THR A 316 4.75 -10.07 -12.57
CA THR A 316 4.79 -11.49 -12.89
C THR A 316 4.33 -12.31 -11.68
N PHE A 317 3.80 -13.50 -11.94
CA PHE A 317 3.27 -14.41 -10.93
C PHE A 317 3.41 -15.86 -11.38
N TYR A 318 4.24 -16.65 -10.70
CA TYR A 318 4.57 -18.00 -11.15
C TYR A 318 4.71 -19.02 -10.00
N PRO A 319 4.36 -20.30 -10.25
CA PRO A 319 4.54 -21.38 -9.30
C PRO A 319 5.95 -21.97 -9.35
N MET A 320 6.38 -22.65 -8.30
CA MET A 320 7.63 -23.40 -8.21
C MET A 320 7.36 -24.71 -7.45
N SER A 321 8.00 -25.79 -7.90
CA SER A 321 8.02 -27.09 -7.24
C SER A 321 9.09 -27.17 -6.15
#